data_AF-A0A1Y4NV31-F1
#
_entry.id   AF-A0A1Y4NV31-F1
#
_cell.length_a   1.000
_cell.length_b   1.000
_cell.length_c   1.000
_cell.angle_alpha   90.00
_cell.angle_beta   90.00
_cell.angle_gamma   90.00
#
_symmetry.space_group_name_H-M   'P 1'
#
loop_
_entity.id
_entity.type
_entity.pdbx_description
1 polymer ?
#
loop_
_entity_poly.entity_id
_entity_poly.type
_entity_poly.pdbx_seq_one_letter_code
_entity_poly.pdbx_strand_id
1 'polypeptide(L)' 'MEGSGETARAVEKIQSFSEAEALSADVVKALVKEVRITDREHMEILWNFKDEVMEFIQG' A
#
# COMPACT_ATOMS: atom_id res chain seq x y z
N MET A 1 18.08 -0.74 -14.44
CA MET A 1 17.29 -1.90 -13.97
C MET A 1 17.10 -1.81 -12.45
N GLU A 2 16.63 -0.68 -11.92
CA GLU A 2 16.46 -0.48 -10.46
C GLU A 2 14.99 -0.53 -10.02
N GLY A 3 14.02 -0.34 -10.93
CA GLY A 3 12.59 -0.35 -10.61
C GLY A 3 12.02 -1.74 -10.29
N SER A 4 12.52 -2.81 -10.91
CA SER A 4 11.90 -4.14 -10.81
C SER A 4 12.04 -4.80 -9.42
N GLY A 5 13.10 -4.50 -8.68
CA GLY A 5 13.36 -5.12 -7.36
C GLY A 5 12.53 -4.51 -6.23
N GLU A 6 12.25 -3.21 -6.29
CA GLU A 6 11.44 -2.50 -5.31
C GLU A 6 9.95 -2.87 -5.46
N THR A 7 9.47 -2.93 -6.70
CA THR A 7 8.10 -3.35 -7.03
C THR A 7 7.83 -4.80 -6.59
N ALA A 8 8.76 -5.72 -6.82
CA ALA A 8 8.61 -7.12 -6.37
C ALA A 8 8.49 -7.25 -4.85
N ARG A 9 9.31 -6.52 -4.08
CA ARG A 9 9.25 -6.51 -2.60
C ARG A 9 7.96 -5.90 -2.08
N ALA A 10 7.47 -4.86 -2.75
CA ALA A 10 6.19 -4.25 -2.43
C ALA A 10 5.02 -5.23 -2.60
N VAL A 11 5.00 -5.95 -3.74
CA VAL A 11 3.99 -6.98 -4.03
C VAL A 11 4.05 -8.11 -3.01
N GLU A 12 5.24 -8.65 -2.71
CA GLU A 12 5.43 -9.70 -1.69
C GLU A 12 4.88 -9.26 -0.33
N LYS A 13 5.17 -8.01 0.08
CA LYS A 13 4.68 -7.45 1.34
C LYS A 13 3.15 -7.32 1.36
N ILE A 14 2.53 -6.88 0.26
CA ILE A 14 1.07 -6.80 0.16
C ILE A 14 0.46 -8.21 0.22
N GLN A 15 1.03 -9.17 -0.51
CA GLN A 15 0.59 -10.57 -0.48
C GLN A 15 0.73 -11.21 0.90
N SER A 16 1.72 -10.80 1.71
CA SER A 16 1.84 -11.29 3.10
C SER A 16 0.65 -10.95 3.99
N PHE A 17 -0.21 -10.02 3.56
CA PHE A 17 -1.45 -9.66 4.24
C PHE A 17 -2.71 -10.11 3.47
N SER A 18 -2.61 -10.93 2.41
CA SER A 18 -3.78 -11.32 1.60
C SER A 18 -4.83 -12.12 2.35
N GLU A 19 -4.43 -12.83 3.40
CA GLU A 19 -5.31 -13.61 4.28
C GLU A 19 -5.75 -12.84 5.53
N ALA A 20 -5.39 -11.56 5.66
CA ALA A 20 -5.81 -10.75 6.79
C ALA A 20 -7.33 -10.51 6.72
N GLU A 21 -8.08 -11.05 7.69
CA GLU A 21 -9.54 -10.88 7.77
C GLU A 21 -9.98 -9.42 8.00
N ALA A 22 -9.08 -8.58 8.53
CA ALA A 22 -9.35 -7.17 8.80
C ALA A 22 -8.10 -6.30 8.63
N LEU A 23 -8.32 -5.02 8.32
CA LEU A 23 -7.30 -3.98 8.35
C LEU A 23 -6.90 -3.69 9.80
N SER A 24 -5.87 -4.37 10.28
CA SER A 24 -5.28 -4.10 11.58
C SER A 24 -4.38 -2.85 11.53
N ALA A 25 -4.10 -2.27 12.69
CA ALA A 25 -3.18 -1.14 12.80
C ALA A 25 -1.79 -1.48 12.22
N ASP A 26 -1.36 -2.73 12.32
CA ASP A 26 -0.07 -3.18 11.81
C ASP A 26 -0.06 -3.29 10.29
N VAL A 27 -1.15 -3.76 9.69
CA VAL A 27 -1.34 -3.75 8.22
C VAL A 27 -1.32 -2.31 7.71
N VAL A 28 -2.07 -1.41 8.35
CA VAL A 28 -2.10 0.00 7.97
C VAL A 28 -0.71 0.64 8.05
N LYS A 29 0.03 0.45 9.15
CA LYS A 29 1.41 0.97 9.29
C LYS A 29 2.38 0.37 8.28
N ALA A 30 2.16 -0.88 7.87
CA ALA A 30 3.04 -1.57 6.94
C ALA A 30 2.88 -1.08 5.49
N LEU A 31 1.68 -0.64 5.12
CA LEU A 31 1.29 -0.31 3.75
C LEU A 31 1.14 1.20 3.50
N VAL A 32 0.65 1.94 4.51
CA VAL A 32 0.36 3.37 4.41
C VAL A 32 1.55 4.19 4.87
N LYS A 33 1.99 5.12 4.01
CA LYS A 33 3.03 6.09 4.32
C LYS A 33 2.49 7.28 5.10
N GLU A 34 1.34 7.80 4.67
CA GLU A 34 0.74 8.98 5.27
C GLU A 34 -0.79 8.97 5.03
N VAL A 35 -1.55 9.41 6.02
CA VAL A 35 -2.98 9.73 5.86
C VAL A 35 -3.13 11.23 6.03
N ARG A 36 -3.68 11.89 5.01
CA ARG A 36 -3.98 13.32 5.05
C ARG A 36 -5.48 13.50 5.14
N ILE A 37 -5.92 14.26 6.12
CA ILE A 37 -7.32 14.60 6.32
C ILE A 37 -7.43 16.10 6.08
N THR A 38 -8.05 16.49 4.98
CA THR A 38 -8.21 17.91 4.64
C THR A 38 -9.50 18.48 5.24
N ASP A 39 -10.55 17.67 5.33
CA ASP A 39 -11.81 18.00 5.98
C ASP A 39 -12.59 16.71 6.36
N ARG A 40 -13.86 16.83 6.78
CA ARG A 40 -14.66 15.68 7.22
C ARG A 40 -15.06 14.72 6.09
N GLU A 41 -15.02 15.18 4.85
CA GLU A 41 -15.43 14.40 3.68
C GLU A 41 -14.24 13.98 2.83
N HIS A 42 -13.05 14.56 3.04
CA HIS A 42 -11.89 14.35 2.18
C HIS A 42 -10.69 13.81 2.97
N MET A 43 -10.31 12.58 2.60
CA MET A 43 -9.15 11.86 3.11
C MET A 43 -8.32 11.35 1.92
N GLU A 44 -7.01 11.57 1.98
CA GLU A 44 -6.04 11.02 1.05
C GLU A 44 -5.14 10.01 1.78
N ILE A 45 -4.93 8.85 1.15
CA ILE A 45 -4.00 7.82 1.63
C ILE A 45 -2.81 7.80 0.68
N LEU A 46 -1.63 8.16 1.19
CA LEU A 46 -0.38 7.97 0.49
C LEU A 46 0.16 6.59 0.84
N TRP A 47 0.32 5.75 -0.17
CA TRP A 47 0.90 4.43 -0.04
C TRP A 47 2.43 4.49 0.09
N ASN A 48 3.02 3.48 0.71
CA ASN A 48 4.47 3.35 0.79
C ASN A 48 5.08 2.68 -0.45
N PHE A 49 4.32 2.63 -1.55
CA PHE A 49 4.66 1.94 -2.79
C PHE A 49 4.45 2.88 -3.98
N LYS A 50 5.11 2.59 -5.09
CA LYS A 50 4.95 3.32 -6.35
C LYS A 50 3.64 2.92 -7.06
N ASP A 51 3.16 3.80 -7.92
CA ASP A 51 1.94 3.59 -8.71
C ASP A 51 2.00 2.31 -9.57
N GLU A 52 3.19 1.96 -10.09
CA GLU A 52 3.44 0.71 -10.82
C GLU A 52 3.05 -0.55 -10.03
N VAL A 53 3.19 -0.52 -8.69
CA VAL A 53 2.75 -1.62 -7.82
C VAL A 53 1.24 -1.68 -7.81
N MET A 54 0.55 -0.54 -7.73
CA MET A 54 -0.91 -0.44 -7.71
C MET A 54 -1.53 -0.93 -9.01
N GLU A 55 -0.92 -0.64 -10.15
CA GLU A 55 -1.33 -1.17 -11.45
C GLU A 55 -1.23 -2.71 -11.50
N PHE A 56 -0.23 -3.29 -10.82
CA PHE A 56 0.00 -4.73 -10.78
C PHE A 56 -1.02 -5.50 -9.93
N ILE A 57 -1.61 -4.87 -8.92
CA ILE A 57 -2.64 -5.48 -8.03
C ILE A 57 -4.07 -5.22 -8.53
N GLN A 58 -4.27 -4.22 -9.40
CA GLN A 58 -5.58 -3.91 -9.98
C GLN A 58 -5.86 -4.66 -11.30
N GLY A 59 -4.83 -5.25 -11.92
CA GLY A 59 -4.95 -6.13 -13.10
C GLY A 59 -5.20 -7.58 -12.74
#